data_AF-M1NQV2-F1
#
_entry.id   AF-M1NQV2-F1
#
_cell.length_a   1.000
_cell.length_b   1.000
_cell.length_c   1.000
_cell.angle_alpha   90.00
_cell.angle_beta   90.00
_cell.angle_gamma   90.00
#
_symmetry.space_group_name_H-M   'P 1'
#
loop_
_entity.id
_entity.type
_entity.pdbx_description
1 polymer ?
#
loop_
_entity_poly.entity_id
_entity_poly.type
_entity_poly.pdbx_seq_one_letter_code
_entity_poly.pdbx_strand_id
1 'polypeptide(L)'
;MSWTVKRMVASLGVGGAAVALAACTQPGEPEPGTVTSVVTSTVAAESPETSGPVTNSTTPTSESPTTSGSPTTQPVDVCDSAAFQRSGSEFVDIVLYCDTQWARAGAAQSDHVVIFRWLDGTWTPYEADGTSHTGFECYDRERLIDNGAPAYFLENALLCEE
;
A
#
# COMPACT_ATOMS: atom_id res chain seq x y z
N MET A 1 25.70 -5.57 41.04
CA MET A 1 25.13 -4.24 40.81
C MET A 1 23.62 -4.36 40.84
N SER A 2 22.98 -3.85 41.90
CA SER A 2 21.54 -3.96 42.13
C SER A 2 20.79 -2.93 41.28
N TRP A 3 19.83 -3.36 40.47
CA TRP A 3 18.91 -2.45 39.76
C TRP A 3 17.53 -2.47 40.41
N THR A 4 17.19 -1.32 40.98
CA THR A 4 15.92 -1.00 41.62
C THR A 4 14.86 -0.74 40.54
N VAL A 5 13.88 -1.64 40.41
CA VAL A 5 12.65 -1.37 39.63
C VAL A 5 11.72 -0.52 40.47
N LYS A 6 11.58 0.75 40.08
CA LYS A 6 10.66 1.71 40.68
C LYS A 6 9.30 1.58 40.00
N ARG A 7 8.33 1.02 40.72
CA ARG A 7 6.90 1.04 40.35
C ARG A 7 6.33 2.44 40.60
N MET A 8 5.62 3.01 39.62
CA MET A 8 4.69 4.14 39.78
C MET A 8 3.61 3.99 38.69
N VAL A 9 2.44 3.45 39.03
CA VAL A 9 1.19 4.12 39.49
C VAL A 9 0.40 4.73 38.33
N ALA A 10 -0.82 4.18 38.21
CA ALA A 10 -1.89 4.54 37.30
C ALA A 10 -2.41 5.98 37.48
N SER A 11 -3.01 6.53 36.44
CA SER A 11 -3.87 7.71 36.52
C SER A 11 -5.05 7.53 35.57
N LEU A 12 -6.24 7.32 36.14
CA LEU A 12 -7.51 7.41 35.46
C LEU A 12 -7.81 8.88 35.14
N GLY A 13 -8.15 9.17 33.89
CA GLY A 13 -8.78 10.42 33.47
C GLY A 13 -10.20 10.14 32.98
N VAL A 14 -11.18 10.54 33.79
CA VAL A 14 -12.62 10.45 33.55
C VAL A 14 -13.13 11.75 32.94
N GLY A 15 -14.13 11.66 32.05
CA GLY A 15 -15.05 12.74 31.71
C GLY A 15 -14.83 13.29 30.29
N GLY A 16 -15.85 13.58 29.50
CA GLY A 16 -17.28 13.67 29.77
C GLY A 16 -17.93 14.35 28.55
N ALA A 17 -19.15 13.94 28.24
CA ALA A 17 -19.93 14.29 27.06
C ALA A 17 -20.23 15.80 26.90
N ALA A 18 -20.38 16.23 25.64
CA ALA A 18 -21.36 17.25 25.26
C ALA A 18 -21.74 17.11 23.77
N VAL A 19 -22.98 16.68 23.55
CA VAL A 19 -23.71 16.73 22.28
C VAL A 19 -24.08 18.18 21.99
N ALA A 20 -23.84 18.66 20.77
CA ALA A 20 -24.47 19.86 20.24
C ALA A 20 -24.89 19.62 18.79
N LEU A 21 -26.19 19.36 18.61
CA LEU A 21 -26.88 19.40 17.33
C LEU A 21 -26.96 20.85 16.87
N ALA A 22 -26.25 21.21 15.80
CA ALA A 22 -26.47 22.45 15.07
C ALA A 22 -27.03 22.09 13.69
N ALA A 23 -28.35 22.01 13.62
CA ALA A 23 -29.09 22.01 12.36
C ALA A 23 -29.08 23.44 11.79
N CYS A 24 -28.39 23.65 10.68
CA CYS A 24 -28.66 24.76 9.78
C CYS A 24 -29.14 24.18 8.45
N THR A 25 -30.45 24.07 8.35
CA THR A 25 -31.15 24.01 7.08
C THR A 25 -30.93 25.34 6.35
N GLN A 26 -30.33 25.31 5.16
CA GLN A 26 -30.75 26.26 4.13
C GLN A 26 -30.48 25.74 2.71
N PRO A 27 -31.49 25.80 1.83
CA PRO A 27 -31.44 25.20 0.50
C PRO A 27 -30.79 26.18 -0.49
N GLY A 28 -29.67 25.77 -1.07
CA GLY A 28 -29.04 26.43 -2.19
C GLY A 28 -29.20 25.57 -3.44
N GLU A 29 -30.39 25.60 -4.04
CA GLU A 29 -30.66 25.00 -5.33
C GLU A 29 -30.44 26.06 -6.42
N PRO A 30 -29.43 25.90 -7.29
CA PRO A 30 -29.49 26.42 -8.63
C PRO A 30 -30.05 25.36 -9.57
N GLU A 31 -31.21 25.71 -10.12
CA GLU A 31 -31.93 25.07 -11.21
C GLU A 31 -31.05 24.72 -12.43
N PRO A 32 -31.52 23.75 -13.24
CA PRO A 32 -30.68 22.89 -14.05
C PRO A 32 -30.12 23.60 -15.28
N GLY A 33 -28.79 23.53 -15.40
CA GLY A 33 -28.12 23.72 -16.68
C GLY A 33 -28.61 22.66 -17.66
N THR A 34 -29.45 23.07 -18.59
CA THR A 34 -29.82 22.32 -19.78
C THR A 34 -28.54 21.98 -20.55
N VAL A 35 -28.06 20.74 -20.44
CA VAL A 35 -27.04 20.23 -21.34
C VAL A 35 -27.75 19.44 -22.44
N THR A 36 -27.75 20.05 -23.61
CA THR A 36 -28.25 19.55 -24.89
C THR A 36 -27.83 18.10 -25.16
N SER A 37 -28.82 17.26 -25.44
CA SER A 37 -28.67 15.91 -25.96
C SER A 37 -27.91 15.88 -27.29
N VAL A 38 -26.93 14.98 -27.43
CA VAL A 38 -26.57 14.40 -28.72
C VAL A 38 -26.73 12.89 -28.60
N VAL A 39 -27.62 12.38 -29.45
CA VAL A 39 -28.13 11.02 -29.49
C VAL A 39 -27.46 10.29 -30.66
N THR A 40 -27.08 9.04 -30.41
CA THR A 40 -26.79 7.94 -31.35
C THR A 40 -25.46 7.93 -32.11
N SER A 41 -24.72 6.83 -31.92
CA SER A 41 -24.47 5.90 -33.02
C SER A 41 -24.28 4.49 -32.48
N THR A 42 -25.26 3.65 -32.81
CA THR A 42 -25.26 2.20 -32.67
C THR A 42 -24.33 1.59 -33.70
N VAL A 43 -23.43 0.69 -33.29
CA VAL A 43 -22.91 -0.37 -34.16
C VAL A 43 -22.90 -1.66 -33.37
N ALA A 44 -23.82 -2.55 -33.73
CA ALA A 44 -23.77 -3.96 -33.40
C ALA A 44 -22.73 -4.63 -34.29
N ALA A 45 -21.85 -5.44 -33.70
CA ALA A 45 -21.06 -6.43 -34.41
C ALA A 45 -21.21 -7.75 -33.66
N GLU A 46 -21.93 -8.68 -34.28
CA GLU A 46 -22.01 -10.09 -33.88
C GLU A 46 -20.81 -10.89 -34.42
N SER A 47 -20.30 -11.79 -33.56
CA SER A 47 -19.69 -13.11 -33.83
C SER A 47 -18.37 -13.22 -34.65
N PRO A 48 -17.54 -14.28 -34.46
CA PRO A 48 -17.89 -15.60 -33.93
C PRO A 48 -16.97 -16.19 -32.85
N GLU A 49 -17.48 -17.28 -32.29
CA GLU A 49 -16.82 -18.30 -31.47
C GLU A 49 -15.39 -18.63 -31.93
N THR A 50 -14.49 -18.80 -30.96
CA THR A 50 -13.28 -19.61 -31.12
C THR A 50 -13.27 -20.66 -30.01
N SER A 51 -13.61 -21.87 -30.41
CA SER A 51 -13.28 -23.10 -29.70
C SER A 51 -11.76 -23.28 -29.66
N GLY A 52 -11.21 -23.50 -28.47
CA GLY A 52 -9.84 -23.95 -28.25
C GLY A 52 -9.82 -24.91 -27.05
N PRO A 53 -9.12 -26.05 -27.14
CA PRO A 53 -9.38 -27.23 -26.31
C PRO A 53 -8.94 -27.08 -24.85
N VAL A 54 -9.80 -27.60 -23.97
CA VAL A 54 -9.48 -27.97 -22.58
C VAL A 54 -8.34 -28.99 -22.61
N THR A 55 -7.17 -28.62 -22.06
CA THR A 55 -6.13 -29.59 -21.71
C THR A 55 -5.98 -29.58 -20.20
N ASN A 56 -6.60 -30.54 -19.55
CA ASN A 56 -6.39 -30.86 -18.14
C ASN A 56 -5.04 -31.56 -17.95
N SER A 57 -4.39 -31.27 -16.80
CA SER A 57 -3.33 -32.03 -16.10
C SER A 57 -1.99 -32.14 -16.84
N THR A 58 -0.82 -31.90 -16.22
CA THR A 58 -0.28 -32.40 -14.94
C THR A 58 1.04 -31.61 -14.75
N THR A 59 1.41 -30.95 -13.64
CA THR A 59 1.99 -31.46 -12.39
C THR A 59 2.68 -30.24 -11.73
N PRO A 60 2.47 -29.87 -10.45
CA PRO A 60 3.37 -28.92 -9.79
C PRO A 60 4.61 -29.67 -9.31
N THR A 61 5.66 -29.68 -10.13
CA THR A 61 7.01 -29.94 -9.62
C THR A 61 7.42 -28.72 -8.81
N SER A 62 7.35 -28.88 -7.48
CA SER A 62 7.95 -27.96 -6.52
C SER A 62 9.47 -28.10 -6.62
N GLU A 63 10.06 -27.36 -7.54
CA GLU A 63 11.47 -27.08 -7.56
C GLU A 63 11.70 -25.81 -6.74
N SER A 64 12.16 -26.01 -5.51
CA SER A 64 12.80 -24.95 -4.75
C SER A 64 14.12 -24.60 -5.45
N PRO A 65 14.36 -23.36 -5.91
CA PRO A 65 15.69 -22.98 -6.33
C PRO A 65 16.55 -22.81 -5.07
N THR A 66 17.31 -23.84 -4.75
CA THR A 66 18.58 -23.67 -4.02
C THR A 66 19.53 -22.94 -4.98
N THR A 67 19.83 -21.68 -4.71
CA THR A 67 21.03 -21.02 -5.24
C THR A 67 21.69 -20.22 -4.13
N SER A 68 22.66 -20.88 -3.50
CA SER A 68 23.77 -20.22 -2.82
C SER A 68 24.64 -19.56 -3.89
N GLY A 69 24.47 -18.25 -4.08
CA GLY A 69 25.43 -17.40 -4.78
C GLY A 69 26.14 -16.52 -3.76
N SER A 70 27.45 -16.72 -3.59
CA SER A 70 28.31 -15.82 -2.79
C SER A 70 28.42 -14.45 -3.49
N PRO A 71 28.33 -13.31 -2.78
CA PRO A 71 28.21 -12.01 -3.43
C PRO A 71 29.55 -11.56 -4.01
N THR A 72 29.59 -11.40 -5.34
CA THR A 72 30.55 -10.50 -5.99
C THR A 72 30.15 -9.07 -5.65
N THR A 73 31.06 -8.32 -5.03
CA THR A 73 30.89 -6.90 -4.68
C THR A 73 30.77 -6.05 -5.94
N GLN A 74 29.56 -5.98 -6.47
CA GLN A 74 29.14 -4.95 -7.41
C GLN A 74 28.60 -3.74 -6.62
N PRO A 75 28.72 -2.50 -7.13
CA PRO A 75 28.05 -1.36 -6.52
C PRO A 75 26.56 -1.67 -6.46
N VAL A 76 26.04 -1.65 -5.24
CA VAL A 76 24.72 -2.17 -4.94
C VAL A 76 23.71 -1.09 -5.29
N ASP A 77 22.93 -1.29 -6.35
CA ASP A 77 21.77 -0.43 -6.60
C ASP A 77 20.77 -0.63 -5.44
N VAL A 78 20.50 0.45 -4.70
CA VAL A 78 19.58 0.43 -3.55
C VAL A 78 18.14 0.26 -4.01
N CYS A 79 17.82 0.55 -5.26
CA CYS A 79 16.47 0.43 -5.82
C CYS A 79 16.21 -0.91 -6.52
N ASP A 80 17.20 -1.82 -6.56
CA ASP A 80 17.01 -3.18 -7.06
C ASP A 80 16.29 -4.06 -6.02
N SER A 81 15.46 -5.01 -6.45
CA SER A 81 14.72 -5.90 -5.55
C SER A 81 15.66 -6.69 -4.62
N ALA A 82 16.85 -7.05 -5.08
CA ALA A 82 17.85 -7.73 -4.23
C ALA A 82 18.28 -6.89 -3.02
N ALA A 83 18.13 -5.56 -3.05
CA ALA A 83 18.42 -4.69 -1.90
C ALA A 83 17.43 -4.87 -0.75
N PHE A 84 16.16 -5.04 -1.07
CA PHE A 84 15.09 -5.30 -0.11
C PHE A 84 15.22 -6.72 0.46
N GLN A 85 15.50 -7.69 -0.41
CA GLN A 85 15.73 -9.08 0.00
C GLN A 85 16.92 -9.18 0.98
N ARG A 86 18.03 -8.50 0.70
CA ARG A 86 19.17 -8.40 1.63
C ARG A 86 18.84 -7.70 2.94
N SER A 87 17.81 -6.85 2.96
CA SER A 87 17.31 -6.17 4.15
C SER A 87 16.29 -7.02 4.96
N GLY A 88 16.03 -8.26 4.53
CA GLY A 88 15.12 -9.19 5.21
C GLY A 88 13.68 -9.16 4.68
N SER A 89 13.46 -8.62 3.48
CA SER A 89 12.18 -8.67 2.77
C SER A 89 12.29 -9.57 1.55
N GLU A 90 12.45 -10.88 1.76
CA GLU A 90 12.65 -11.86 0.68
C GLU A 90 11.49 -11.96 -0.32
N PHE A 91 10.31 -11.48 0.06
CA PHE A 91 9.13 -11.47 -0.80
C PHE A 91 9.18 -10.42 -1.93
N VAL A 92 10.12 -9.47 -1.87
CA VAL A 92 10.18 -8.37 -2.83
C VAL A 92 10.79 -8.85 -4.14
N ASP A 93 9.95 -8.96 -5.16
CA ASP A 93 10.35 -9.33 -6.53
C ASP A 93 10.26 -8.13 -7.50
N ILE A 94 9.44 -7.13 -7.17
CA ILE A 94 9.21 -5.94 -8.00
C ILE A 94 9.30 -4.66 -7.18
N VAL A 95 9.95 -3.63 -7.75
CA VAL A 95 10.03 -2.28 -7.20
C VAL A 95 9.20 -1.36 -8.08
N LEU A 96 8.15 -0.77 -7.52
CA LEU A 96 7.17 0.08 -8.22
C LEU A 96 7.57 1.55 -8.18
N TYR A 97 8.25 1.96 -7.10
CA TYR A 97 8.78 3.30 -6.90
C TYR A 97 10.01 3.22 -6.01
N CYS A 98 11.04 4.02 -6.31
CA CYS A 98 12.20 4.19 -5.45
C CYS A 98 12.86 5.54 -5.71
N ASP A 99 13.12 6.31 -4.65
CA ASP A 99 13.84 7.58 -4.71
C ASP A 99 15.10 7.60 -3.85
N THR A 100 15.60 6.41 -3.47
CA THR A 100 16.73 6.15 -2.56
C THR A 100 16.50 6.47 -1.08
N GLN A 101 15.40 7.13 -0.70
CA GLN A 101 15.00 7.36 0.70
C GLN A 101 13.72 6.59 1.07
N TRP A 102 12.84 6.43 0.09
CA TRP A 102 11.58 5.76 0.16
C TRP A 102 11.42 4.83 -1.04
N ALA A 103 10.65 3.77 -0.84
CA ALA A 103 10.31 2.86 -1.93
C ALA A 103 8.92 2.26 -1.74
N ARG A 104 8.32 1.87 -2.86
CA ARG A 104 7.13 1.03 -2.91
C ARG A 104 7.51 -0.24 -3.66
N ALA A 105 7.45 -1.38 -3.00
CA ALA A 105 7.90 -2.64 -3.56
C ALA A 105 7.03 -3.80 -3.04
N GLY A 106 7.02 -4.93 -3.75
CA GLY A 106 6.11 -6.03 -3.42
C GLY A 106 6.46 -7.34 -4.10
N ALA A 107 5.61 -8.33 -3.86
CA ALA A 107 5.69 -9.62 -4.52
C ALA A 107 4.99 -9.56 -5.89
N ALA A 108 5.68 -10.04 -6.92
CA ALA A 108 5.13 -10.03 -8.28
C ALA A 108 3.86 -10.90 -8.35
N GLN A 109 2.88 -10.47 -9.16
CA GLN A 109 1.61 -11.18 -9.34
C GLN A 109 0.79 -11.36 -8.04
N SER A 110 0.98 -10.47 -7.06
CA SER A 110 0.18 -10.41 -5.84
C SER A 110 -0.23 -8.97 -5.55
N ASP A 111 -1.19 -8.81 -4.66
CA ASP A 111 -1.57 -7.53 -4.04
C ASP A 111 -0.67 -7.14 -2.85
N HIS A 112 0.33 -7.96 -2.51
CA HIS A 112 1.23 -7.69 -1.40
C HIS A 112 2.29 -6.65 -1.78
N VAL A 113 1.99 -5.38 -1.46
CA VAL A 113 2.85 -4.22 -1.73
C VAL A 113 3.07 -3.46 -0.43
N VAL A 114 4.32 -3.12 -0.15
CA VAL A 114 4.76 -2.47 1.09
C VAL A 114 5.49 -1.17 0.77
N ILE A 115 5.29 -0.17 1.63
CA ILE A 115 6.09 1.06 1.64
C ILE A 115 7.34 0.82 2.48
N PHE A 116 8.50 1.25 2.02
CA PHE A 116 9.78 1.12 2.72
C PHE A 116 10.44 2.48 2.91
N ARG A 117 11.23 2.58 3.98
CA ARG A 117 12.16 3.69 4.23
C ARG A 117 13.59 3.18 4.29
N TRP A 118 14.51 3.95 3.70
CA TRP A 118 15.93 3.72 3.83
C TRP A 118 16.41 4.34 5.13
N LEU A 119 16.70 3.50 6.12
CA LEU A 119 17.15 3.90 7.45
C LEU A 119 18.44 3.15 7.77
N ASP A 120 19.49 3.86 8.21
CA ASP A 120 20.76 3.28 8.64
C ASP A 120 21.39 2.27 7.65
N GLY A 121 21.19 2.50 6.34
CA GLY A 121 21.75 1.66 5.28
C GLY A 121 20.96 0.38 4.99
N THR A 122 19.72 0.27 5.49
CA THR A 122 18.81 -0.85 5.22
C THR A 122 17.42 -0.38 4.83
N TRP A 123 16.74 -1.14 3.98
CA TRP A 123 15.31 -0.94 3.75
C TRP A 123 14.54 -1.47 4.96
N THR A 124 13.71 -0.61 5.53
CA THR A 124 12.82 -0.95 6.65
C THR A 124 11.38 -0.76 6.19
N PRO A 125 10.48 -1.74 6.38
CA PRO A 125 9.06 -1.54 6.14
C PRO A 125 8.53 -0.34 6.93
N TYR A 126 7.79 0.52 6.26
CA TYR A 126 7.06 1.60 6.91
C TYR A 126 5.76 1.02 7.48
N GLU A 127 5.60 1.13 8.79
CA GLU A 127 4.47 0.58 9.52
C GLU A 127 3.16 1.24 9.08
N ALA A 128 2.19 0.43 8.67
CA ALA A 128 0.84 0.87 8.36
C ALA A 128 0.15 1.44 9.61
N ASP A 129 -0.69 2.44 9.40
CA ASP A 129 -1.43 3.10 10.48
C ASP A 129 -2.72 2.37 10.84
N GLY A 130 -3.20 1.52 9.93
CA GLY A 130 -4.36 0.70 10.17
C GLY A 130 -4.64 -0.29 9.04
N THR A 131 -5.89 -0.70 8.99
CA THR A 131 -6.40 -1.62 7.97
C THR A 131 -7.70 -1.06 7.41
N SER A 132 -7.83 -1.05 6.09
CA SER A 132 -9.04 -0.64 5.38
C SER A 132 -10.20 -1.60 5.64
N HIS A 133 -11.42 -1.19 5.26
CA HIS A 133 -12.61 -2.06 5.34
C HIS A 133 -12.44 -3.41 4.62
N THR A 134 -11.59 -3.46 3.59
CA THR A 134 -11.32 -4.67 2.79
C THR A 134 -10.15 -5.51 3.32
N GLY A 135 -9.53 -5.12 4.44
CA GLY A 135 -8.47 -5.90 5.07
C GLY A 135 -7.05 -5.56 4.60
N PHE A 136 -6.86 -4.50 3.82
CA PHE A 136 -5.53 -4.08 3.35
C PHE A 136 -4.92 -3.04 4.28
N GLU A 137 -3.59 -3.04 4.36
CA GLU A 137 -2.85 -1.99 5.06
C GLU A 137 -3.20 -0.60 4.52
N CYS A 138 -3.47 0.33 5.43
CA CYS A 138 -3.70 1.74 5.09
C CYS A 138 -2.74 2.65 5.85
N TYR A 139 -2.51 3.84 5.32
CA TYR A 139 -1.57 4.81 5.87
C TYR A 139 -2.25 6.15 6.17
N ASP A 140 -1.83 6.76 7.27
CA ASP A 140 -2.25 8.10 7.66
C ASP A 140 -1.52 9.14 6.80
N ARG A 141 -2.29 10.08 6.24
CA ARG A 141 -1.76 11.08 5.29
C ARG A 141 -0.79 12.01 5.99
N GLU A 142 -1.18 12.55 7.13
CA GLU A 142 -0.42 13.54 7.89
C GLU A 142 0.89 12.92 8.39
N ARG A 143 0.86 11.69 8.90
CA ARG A 143 2.04 10.97 9.34
C ARG A 143 3.01 10.70 8.19
N LEU A 144 2.53 10.35 6.99
CA LEU A 144 3.37 10.23 5.81
C LEU A 144 4.08 11.57 5.50
N ILE A 145 3.34 12.68 5.51
CA ILE A 145 3.90 14.02 5.29
C ILE A 145 4.94 14.38 6.36
N ASP A 146 4.61 14.17 7.63
CA ASP A 146 5.47 14.50 8.78
C ASP A 146 6.77 13.68 8.78
N ASN A 147 6.74 12.47 8.22
CA ASN A 147 7.92 11.62 8.05
C ASN A 147 8.73 11.95 6.78
N GLY A 148 8.28 12.91 5.98
CA GLY A 148 8.93 13.32 4.74
C GLY A 148 8.72 12.35 3.59
N ALA A 149 7.58 11.66 3.55
CA ALA A 149 7.21 10.82 2.41
C ALA A 149 7.00 11.69 1.14
N PRO A 150 7.49 11.25 -0.02
CA PRO A 150 7.20 11.89 -1.29
C PRO A 150 5.70 11.96 -1.59
N ALA A 151 5.29 12.99 -2.34
CA ALA A 151 3.90 13.17 -2.79
C ALA A 151 3.34 11.95 -3.53
N TYR A 152 4.21 11.15 -4.17
CA TYR A 152 3.86 9.86 -4.78
C TYR A 152 2.99 8.98 -3.85
N PHE A 153 3.33 8.88 -2.57
CA PHE A 153 2.59 8.03 -1.63
C PHE A 153 1.23 8.61 -1.26
N LEU A 154 1.05 9.93 -1.31
CA LEU A 154 -0.23 10.58 -1.04
C LEU A 154 -1.27 10.31 -2.14
N GLU A 155 -0.82 9.87 -3.31
CA GLU A 155 -1.63 9.58 -4.48
C GLU A 155 -1.74 8.08 -4.79
N ASN A 156 -0.73 7.28 -4.38
CA ASN A 156 -0.58 5.87 -4.79
C ASN A 156 -0.58 4.88 -3.62
N ALA A 157 -0.55 5.34 -2.37
CA ALA A 157 -0.78 4.48 -1.21
C ALA A 157 -2.28 4.42 -0.88
N LEU A 158 -2.71 3.33 -0.25
CA LEU A 158 -4.04 3.26 0.31
C LEU A 158 -4.05 4.09 1.60
N LEU A 159 -4.80 5.19 1.61
CA LEU A 159 -4.93 6.03 2.81
C LEU A 159 -6.02 5.48 3.72
N CYS A 160 -5.85 5.65 5.03
CA CYS A 160 -6.89 5.29 5.98
C CYS A 160 -8.10 6.22 5.83
N GLU A 161 -9.29 5.66 6.04
CA GLU A 161 -10.51 6.44 6.18
C GLU A 161 -10.48 7.12 7.57
N GLU A 162 -10.76 8.42 7.63
CA GLU A 162 -10.82 9.19 8.88
C GLU A 162 -11.96 8.77 9.82
#